data_AF-A0A1A7ZAJ6-F1
#
_entry.id   AF-A0A1A7ZAJ6-F1
#
_cell.length_a   1.000
_cell.length_b   1.000
_cell.length_c   1.000
_cell.angle_alpha   90.00
_cell.angle_beta   90.00
_cell.angle_gamma   90.00
#
_symmetry.space_group_name_H-M   'P 1'
#
loop_
_entity.id
_entity.type
_entity.pdbx_description
1 polymer ?
#
loop_
_entity_poly.entity_id
_entity_poly.type
_entity_poly.pdbx_seq_one_letter_code
_entity_poly.pdbx_strand_id
1 'polypeptide(L)'
;TILQTEGVKERLVLLQRCMRSLQESGSARSQGGQESNSLGAILALMAAVLTECDLHCHSQTLGVMAKRLESAAVGREGEKDLLLFLKSITQHPPTVAPMERLHPQDCAEIYRLGITEDGIYTIQPDLEGPALEAKCDMETVGGGWTVIQNRQDGLVDFNRTWQEYREGFGNPQGEHWLGNAALHALTSAGQHQLRIELEDWYQQKRQATYNNFKVASEAQRYRLTAHEYTGDAGNALSYSRQYNHDGRSFSTTDRDHDQYVSGNCGQYYGAGWWFDACLAANLNGRYYHGRYTGVTNGIYWGTWYILTDGRTGERYSFRRVEMKTRPRNFVGTN
;
A
#
# COMPACT_ATOMS: atom_id res chain seq x y z
N THR A 1 5.85 -43.63 34.74
CA THR A 1 6.96 -42.86 34.15
C THR A 1 8.05 -43.70 33.48
N ILE A 2 7.87 -45.01 33.25
CA ILE A 2 8.85 -45.83 32.49
C ILE A 2 8.24 -46.40 31.18
N LEU A 3 6.92 -46.39 31.03
CA LEU A 3 6.21 -46.82 29.80
C LEU A 3 6.00 -45.72 28.75
N GLN A 4 6.29 -44.45 29.06
CA GLN A 4 6.13 -43.31 28.13
C GLN A 4 7.38 -43.03 27.28
N THR A 5 8.54 -43.56 27.67
CA THR A 5 9.83 -43.25 27.03
C THR A 5 10.21 -44.23 25.92
N GLU A 6 9.68 -45.47 25.92
CA GLU A 6 9.92 -46.43 24.82
C GLU A 6 9.21 -46.01 23.53
N GLY A 7 7.97 -45.50 23.62
CA GLY A 7 7.18 -45.10 22.45
C GLY A 7 7.71 -43.90 21.67
N VAL A 8 8.48 -43.00 22.31
CA VAL A 8 9.08 -41.83 21.65
C VAL A 8 10.30 -42.23 20.81
N LYS A 9 11.09 -43.21 21.29
CA LYS A 9 12.25 -43.73 20.54
C LYS A 9 11.84 -44.50 19.29
N GLU A 10 10.78 -45.32 19.39
CA GLU A 10 10.25 -46.05 18.23
C GLU A 10 9.67 -45.10 17.16
N ARG A 11 9.07 -43.98 17.58
CA ARG A 11 8.51 -42.94 16.68
C ARG A 11 9.59 -42.12 15.97
N LEU A 12 10.72 -41.84 16.62
CA LEU A 12 11.86 -41.16 15.99
C LEU A 12 12.53 -42.05 14.92
N VAL A 13 12.57 -43.36 15.15
CA VAL A 13 13.11 -44.35 14.21
C VAL A 13 12.24 -44.51 12.95
N LEU A 14 10.90 -44.44 13.11
CA LEU A 14 9.95 -44.41 11.99
C LEU A 14 10.06 -43.13 11.16
N LEU A 15 10.23 -41.97 11.81
CA LEU A 15 10.45 -40.68 11.16
C LEU A 15 11.75 -40.68 10.33
N GLN A 16 12.84 -41.19 10.89
CA GLN A 16 14.11 -41.33 10.16
C GLN A 16 14.03 -42.32 8.98
N ARG A 17 13.17 -43.35 9.05
CA ARG A 17 12.92 -44.27 7.93
C ARG A 17 12.14 -43.63 6.78
N CYS A 18 11.12 -42.82 7.10
CA CYS A 18 10.32 -42.11 6.10
C CYS A 18 11.13 -41.01 5.37
N MET A 19 11.96 -40.24 6.08
CA MET A 19 12.83 -39.25 5.44
C MET A 19 13.87 -39.89 4.51
N ARG A 20 14.38 -41.08 4.86
CA ARG A 20 15.36 -41.82 4.03
C ARG A 20 14.73 -42.41 2.77
N SER A 21 13.49 -42.90 2.86
CA SER A 21 12.70 -43.36 1.71
C SER A 21 12.40 -42.24 0.70
N LEU A 22 12.22 -41.00 1.15
CA LEU A 22 11.96 -39.84 0.29
C LEU A 22 13.24 -39.36 -0.42
N GLN A 23 14.41 -39.48 0.22
CA GLN A 23 15.71 -39.22 -0.42
C GLN A 23 16.07 -40.27 -1.47
N GLU A 24 15.74 -41.55 -1.24
CA GLU A 24 15.98 -42.63 -2.22
C GLU A 24 15.06 -42.55 -3.44
N SER A 25 13.80 -42.10 -3.27
CA SER A 25 12.89 -41.85 -4.40
C SER A 25 13.25 -40.62 -5.24
N GLY A 26 14.05 -39.69 -4.72
CA GLY A 26 14.54 -38.51 -5.44
C GLY A 26 15.73 -38.79 -6.37
N SER A 27 16.41 -39.94 -6.21
CA SER A 27 17.56 -40.31 -7.05
C SER A 27 17.20 -41.13 -8.30
N ALA A 28 15.93 -41.52 -8.46
CA ALA A 28 15.50 -42.43 -9.52
C ALA A 28 14.22 -41.96 -10.23
N ARG A 29 14.24 -40.77 -10.83
CA ARG A 29 13.58 -40.49 -12.12
C ARG A 29 13.80 -39.06 -12.58
N SER A 30 14.58 -38.95 -13.65
CA SER A 30 14.58 -37.83 -14.58
C SER A 30 13.24 -37.73 -15.31
N GLN A 31 12.85 -36.48 -15.63
CA GLN A 31 11.89 -36.02 -16.65
C GLN A 31 10.58 -35.44 -16.12
N GLY A 32 10.45 -34.12 -16.32
CA GLY A 32 9.23 -33.47 -16.80
C GLY A 32 8.11 -33.25 -15.78
N GLY A 33 8.07 -32.03 -15.22
CA GLY A 33 6.83 -31.36 -14.80
C GLY A 33 6.08 -31.96 -13.61
N GLN A 34 6.59 -31.78 -12.38
CA GLN A 34 5.80 -31.96 -11.16
C GLN A 34 6.46 -31.42 -9.87
N GLU A 35 6.79 -30.14 -9.82
CA GLU A 35 7.13 -29.50 -8.52
C GLU A 35 5.88 -29.21 -7.66
N SER A 36 4.69 -29.10 -8.28
CA SER A 36 3.41 -28.82 -7.61
C SER A 36 2.90 -29.96 -6.71
N ASN A 37 3.31 -31.20 -6.97
CA ASN A 37 2.89 -32.35 -6.17
C ASN A 37 3.74 -32.54 -4.89
N SER A 38 4.95 -31.98 -4.88
CA SER A 38 5.86 -32.02 -3.73
C SER A 38 5.39 -31.05 -2.63
N LEU A 39 5.01 -29.83 -3.02
CA LEU A 39 4.54 -28.82 -2.07
C LEU A 39 3.21 -29.22 -1.41
N GLY A 40 2.28 -29.79 -2.18
CA GLY A 40 1.02 -30.32 -1.63
C GLY A 40 1.22 -31.46 -0.63
N ALA A 41 2.21 -32.33 -0.88
CA ALA A 41 2.59 -33.39 0.04
C ALA A 41 3.28 -32.86 1.31
N ILE A 42 4.13 -31.83 1.18
CA ILE A 42 4.80 -31.14 2.31
C ILE A 42 3.76 -30.40 3.17
N LEU A 43 2.81 -29.71 2.55
CA LEU A 43 1.72 -29.01 3.24
C LEU A 43 0.75 -29.98 3.92
N ALA A 44 0.43 -31.11 3.29
CA ALA A 44 -0.37 -32.17 3.90
C ALA A 44 0.37 -32.85 5.07
N LEU A 45 1.68 -33.05 4.96
CA LEU A 45 2.52 -33.55 6.06
C LEU A 45 2.60 -32.53 7.21
N MET A 46 2.81 -31.25 6.91
CA MET A 46 2.83 -30.19 7.91
C MET A 46 1.47 -30.07 8.59
N ALA A 47 0.37 -30.13 7.84
CA ALA A 47 -0.97 -30.17 8.41
C ALA A 47 -1.16 -31.42 9.31
N ALA A 48 -0.78 -32.61 8.85
CA ALA A 48 -0.92 -33.85 9.65
C ALA A 48 -0.05 -33.87 10.92
N VAL A 49 1.15 -33.28 10.86
CA VAL A 49 2.06 -33.13 12.01
C VAL A 49 1.57 -32.04 12.98
N LEU A 50 1.02 -30.94 12.46
CA LEU A 50 0.47 -29.84 13.26
C LEU A 50 -0.91 -30.15 13.86
N THR A 51 -1.57 -31.25 13.45
CA THR A 51 -2.95 -31.56 13.83
C THR A 51 -3.13 -32.70 14.83
N GLU A 52 -2.06 -33.38 15.31
CA GLU A 52 -2.10 -34.43 16.37
C GLU A 52 -3.51 -35.03 16.62
N CYS A 53 -4.06 -35.81 15.67
CA CYS A 53 -5.45 -36.27 15.82
C CYS A 53 -5.58 -37.32 16.93
N ASP A 54 -5.81 -36.85 18.16
CA ASP A 54 -7.04 -37.16 18.91
C ASP A 54 -7.76 -35.84 19.25
N LEU A 55 -9.03 -35.77 18.87
CA LEU A 55 -9.85 -34.56 18.77
C LEU A 55 -10.01 -33.83 20.13
N HIS A 56 -9.31 -32.71 20.33
CA HIS A 56 -9.72 -31.68 21.31
C HIS A 56 -9.73 -30.28 20.69
N CYS A 57 -10.81 -30.02 19.94
CA CYS A 57 -11.13 -28.75 19.30
C CYS A 57 -11.57 -27.70 20.34
N HIS A 58 -10.63 -27.11 21.10
CA HIS A 58 -10.96 -26.03 22.05
C HIS A 58 -9.90 -24.93 22.23
N SER A 59 -8.91 -24.83 21.36
CA SER A 59 -8.02 -23.66 21.35
C SER A 59 -8.58 -22.60 20.41
N GLN A 60 -9.08 -21.49 20.97
CA GLN A 60 -9.50 -20.31 20.19
C GLN A 60 -8.40 -19.85 19.24
N THR A 61 -7.14 -19.99 19.64
CA THR A 61 -5.96 -19.59 18.86
C THR A 61 -5.81 -20.36 17.54
N LEU A 62 -6.00 -21.68 17.56
CA LEU A 62 -5.90 -22.53 16.36
C LEU A 62 -7.08 -22.31 15.40
N GLY A 63 -8.28 -22.11 15.94
CA GLY A 63 -9.46 -21.75 15.14
C GLY A 63 -9.31 -20.40 14.42
N VAL A 64 -8.67 -19.43 15.07
CA VAL A 64 -8.33 -18.13 14.46
C VAL A 64 -7.29 -18.29 13.36
N MET A 65 -6.26 -19.11 13.54
CA MET A 65 -5.26 -19.39 12.51
C MET A 65 -5.84 -20.15 11.31
N ALA A 66 -6.72 -21.13 11.52
CA ALA A 66 -7.38 -21.87 10.44
C ALA A 66 -8.30 -20.97 9.60
N LYS A 67 -9.10 -20.12 10.25
CA LYS A 67 -9.93 -19.11 9.54
C LYS A 67 -9.08 -18.10 8.76
N ARG A 68 -7.90 -17.72 9.28
CA ARG A 68 -6.95 -16.86 8.56
C ARG A 68 -6.40 -17.54 7.31
N LEU A 69 -6.08 -18.82 7.38
CA LEU A 69 -5.61 -19.60 6.24
C LEU A 69 -6.70 -19.72 5.17
N GLU A 70 -7.95 -19.97 5.57
CA GLU A 70 -9.10 -20.01 4.67
C GLU A 70 -9.32 -18.65 4.00
N SER A 71 -9.24 -17.53 4.73
CA SER A 71 -9.42 -16.20 4.13
C SER A 71 -8.29 -15.81 3.18
N ALA A 72 -7.03 -16.16 3.49
CA ALA A 72 -5.88 -15.87 2.65
C ALA A 72 -5.93 -16.62 1.30
N ALA A 73 -6.52 -17.83 1.28
CA ALA A 73 -6.62 -18.65 0.07
C ALA A 73 -7.71 -18.18 -0.93
N VAL A 74 -8.62 -17.28 -0.53
CA VAL A 74 -9.79 -16.88 -1.34
C VAL A 74 -9.53 -15.61 -2.18
N GLY A 75 -8.39 -14.93 -1.97
CA GLY A 75 -8.02 -13.70 -2.70
C GLY A 75 -7.55 -13.92 -4.14
N ARG A 76 -7.64 -12.87 -4.98
CA ARG A 76 -7.16 -12.88 -6.39
C ARG A 76 -5.64 -13.12 -6.51
N GLU A 77 -4.87 -12.84 -5.45
CA GLU A 77 -3.41 -13.02 -5.33
C GLU A 77 -3.06 -13.99 -4.17
N GLY A 78 -3.90 -15.02 -3.94
CA GLY A 78 -3.85 -15.87 -2.73
C GLY A 78 -2.50 -16.53 -2.40
N GLU A 79 -1.57 -16.66 -3.36
CA GLU A 79 -0.20 -17.12 -3.09
C GLU A 79 0.60 -16.13 -2.23
N LYS A 80 0.50 -14.81 -2.50
CA LYS A 80 1.17 -13.77 -1.72
C LYS A 80 0.58 -13.61 -0.33
N ASP A 81 -0.75 -13.71 -0.23
CA ASP A 81 -1.46 -13.68 1.05
C ASP A 81 -1.10 -14.92 1.91
N LEU A 82 -0.95 -16.09 1.28
CA LEU A 82 -0.47 -17.29 1.96
C LEU A 82 0.99 -17.14 2.44
N LEU A 83 1.87 -16.57 1.60
CA LEU A 83 3.25 -16.28 1.97
C LEU A 83 3.34 -15.29 3.15
N LEU A 84 2.51 -14.24 3.15
CA LEU A 84 2.38 -13.29 4.26
C LEU A 84 2.04 -14.00 5.56
N PHE A 85 1.04 -14.88 5.53
CA PHE A 85 0.61 -15.64 6.70
C PHE A 85 1.71 -16.58 7.23
N LEU A 86 2.37 -17.32 6.34
CA LEU A 86 3.46 -18.23 6.72
C LEU A 86 4.66 -17.47 7.32
N LYS A 87 5.04 -16.32 6.75
CA LYS A 87 6.12 -15.47 7.30
C LYS A 87 5.75 -14.86 8.65
N SER A 88 4.49 -14.50 8.87
CA SER A 88 4.00 -14.01 10.16
C SER A 88 4.16 -15.07 11.27
N ILE A 89 3.80 -16.33 10.99
CA ILE A 89 3.92 -17.45 11.94
C ILE A 89 5.38 -17.74 12.30
N THR A 90 6.28 -17.73 11.32
CA THR A 90 7.70 -18.06 11.56
C THR A 90 8.44 -16.99 12.34
N GLN A 91 8.10 -15.71 12.13
CA GLN A 91 8.71 -14.60 12.88
C GLN A 91 8.14 -14.44 14.30
N HIS A 92 6.88 -14.82 14.52
CA HIS A 92 6.21 -14.74 15.82
C HIS A 92 5.66 -16.11 16.24
N PRO A 93 6.52 -17.04 16.70
CA PRO A 93 6.06 -18.31 17.24
C PRO A 93 5.07 -18.07 18.40
N PRO A 94 4.03 -18.90 18.55
CA PRO A 94 2.90 -18.67 19.46
C PRO A 94 3.33 -18.69 20.92
N THR A 95 3.83 -17.56 21.38
CA THR A 95 4.20 -17.24 22.77
C THR A 95 3.67 -15.86 23.17
N VAL A 96 3.28 -15.05 22.18
CA VAL A 96 2.59 -13.77 22.32
C VAL A 96 1.18 -13.96 21.72
N ALA A 97 0.17 -13.33 22.33
CA ALA A 97 -1.20 -13.37 21.81
C ALA A 97 -1.20 -13.04 20.31
N PRO A 98 -2.01 -13.73 19.47
CA PRO A 98 -2.09 -13.44 18.05
C PRO A 98 -2.38 -11.96 17.87
N MET A 99 -1.55 -11.28 17.07
CA MET A 99 -1.81 -9.91 16.65
C MET A 99 -3.27 -9.87 16.13
N GLU A 100 -4.13 -9.02 16.69
CA GLU A 100 -5.58 -9.01 16.40
C GLU A 100 -5.91 -8.81 14.92
N ARG A 101 -4.95 -8.27 14.14
CA ARG A 101 -5.04 -8.03 12.70
C ARG A 101 -4.90 -9.31 11.88
N LEU A 102 -5.79 -9.48 10.89
CA LEU A 102 -5.69 -10.54 9.87
C LEU A 102 -4.66 -10.19 8.78
N HIS A 103 -4.50 -8.90 8.46
CA HIS A 103 -3.59 -8.41 7.44
C HIS A 103 -2.62 -7.35 8.01
N PRO A 104 -1.44 -7.19 7.42
CA PRO A 104 -0.51 -6.12 7.81
C PRO A 104 -1.14 -4.73 7.64
N GLN A 105 -0.74 -3.77 8.46
CA GLN A 105 -1.28 -2.41 8.42
C GLN A 105 -0.93 -1.67 7.12
N ASP A 106 0.30 -1.87 6.66
CA ASP A 106 0.88 -1.17 5.53
C ASP A 106 2.01 -1.97 4.87
N CYS A 107 2.57 -1.43 3.79
CA CYS A 107 3.69 -2.06 3.07
C CYS A 107 4.98 -2.10 3.90
N ALA A 108 5.16 -1.21 4.88
CA ALA A 108 6.32 -1.23 5.75
C ALA A 108 6.28 -2.43 6.71
N GLU A 109 5.11 -2.81 7.20
CA GLU A 109 4.91 -4.03 7.98
C GLU A 109 5.16 -5.28 7.13
N ILE A 110 4.65 -5.32 5.89
CA ILE A 110 4.95 -6.39 4.92
C ILE A 110 6.47 -6.51 4.70
N TYR A 111 7.15 -5.39 4.53
CA TYR A 111 8.60 -5.38 4.34
C TYR A 111 9.35 -5.96 5.55
N ARG A 112 8.93 -5.64 6.78
CA ARG A 112 9.52 -6.21 8.01
C ARG A 112 9.29 -7.72 8.13
N LEU A 113 8.24 -8.26 7.50
CA LEU A 113 8.05 -9.70 7.36
C LEU A 113 9.07 -10.36 6.41
N GLY A 114 9.97 -9.58 5.80
CA GLY A 114 11.00 -10.05 4.88
C GLY A 114 10.45 -10.30 3.47
N ILE A 115 9.37 -9.61 3.09
CA ILE A 115 8.84 -9.59 1.71
C ILE A 115 9.31 -8.27 1.09
N THR A 116 10.25 -8.36 0.17
CA THR A 116 10.96 -7.19 -0.37
C THR A 116 10.72 -7.01 -1.86
N GLU A 117 9.79 -7.75 -2.44
CA GLU A 117 9.40 -7.62 -3.83
C GLU A 117 8.34 -6.53 -4.01
N ASP A 118 8.48 -5.72 -5.06
CA ASP A 118 7.41 -4.82 -5.49
C ASP A 118 6.16 -5.63 -5.89
N GLY A 119 4.99 -5.12 -5.53
CA GLY A 119 3.77 -5.83 -5.86
C GLY A 119 2.52 -5.25 -5.26
N ILE A 120 1.43 -5.99 -5.46
CA ILE A 120 0.12 -5.69 -4.89
C ILE A 120 -0.08 -6.65 -3.73
N TYR A 121 -0.46 -6.08 -2.60
CA TYR A 121 -0.66 -6.81 -1.36
C TYR A 121 -1.92 -6.35 -0.67
N THR A 122 -2.52 -7.24 0.11
CA THR A 122 -3.65 -6.92 0.96
C THR A 122 -3.15 -6.29 2.27
N ILE A 123 -3.60 -5.07 2.55
CA ILE A 123 -3.32 -4.35 3.80
C ILE A 123 -4.62 -4.03 4.55
N GLN A 124 -4.51 -3.82 5.86
CA GLN A 124 -5.60 -3.39 6.72
C GLN A 124 -5.16 -2.18 7.57
N PRO A 125 -5.25 -0.95 7.03
CA PRO A 125 -4.77 0.26 7.70
C PRO A 125 -5.46 0.55 9.03
N ASP A 126 -6.76 0.23 9.10
CA ASP A 126 -7.59 0.36 10.30
C ASP A 126 -8.04 -1.04 10.75
N LEU A 127 -7.84 -1.34 12.03
CA LEU A 127 -8.19 -2.60 12.69
C LEU A 127 -9.66 -2.96 12.53
N GLU A 128 -10.53 -1.95 12.64
CA GLU A 128 -11.98 -2.10 12.55
C GLU A 128 -12.49 -1.91 11.12
N GLY A 129 -11.60 -1.49 10.21
CA GLY A 129 -11.90 -1.23 8.81
C GLY A 129 -11.71 -2.47 7.91
N PRO A 130 -12.23 -2.41 6.67
CA PRO A 130 -12.02 -3.47 5.69
C PRO A 130 -10.55 -3.51 5.25
N ALA A 131 -10.08 -4.72 4.91
CA ALA A 131 -8.83 -4.88 4.17
C ALA A 131 -8.99 -4.41 2.72
N LEU A 132 -7.90 -3.96 2.11
CA LEU A 132 -7.86 -3.44 0.75
C LEU A 132 -6.53 -3.77 0.07
N GLU A 133 -6.55 -3.82 -1.26
CA GLU A 133 -5.33 -4.01 -2.06
C GLU A 133 -4.57 -2.69 -2.20
N ALA A 134 -3.26 -2.73 -1.95
CA ALA A 134 -2.36 -1.61 -2.13
C ALA A 134 -1.13 -2.01 -2.93
N LYS A 135 -0.64 -1.09 -3.75
CA LYS A 135 0.67 -1.23 -4.39
C LYS A 135 1.76 -0.90 -3.38
N CYS A 136 2.66 -1.85 -3.17
CA CYS A 136 3.84 -1.71 -2.35
C CYS A 136 5.07 -1.53 -3.24
N ASP A 137 5.80 -0.45 -2.97
CA ASP A 137 7.13 -0.20 -3.51
C ASP A 137 8.15 -0.54 -2.40
N MET A 138 8.82 -1.67 -2.61
CA MET A 138 9.76 -2.30 -1.70
C MET A 138 11.22 -2.02 -2.08
N GLU A 139 11.47 -1.29 -3.17
CA GLU A 139 12.83 -1.01 -3.64
C GLU A 139 13.24 0.45 -3.41
N THR A 140 12.35 1.41 -3.71
CA THR A 140 12.71 2.83 -3.75
C THR A 140 13.14 3.34 -2.38
N VAL A 141 14.38 3.85 -2.28
CA VAL A 141 14.92 4.46 -1.04
C VAL A 141 14.72 3.54 0.19
N GLY A 142 15.03 2.25 0.02
CA GLY A 142 14.94 1.23 1.06
C GLY A 142 13.56 0.60 1.26
N GLY A 143 12.59 0.91 0.39
CA GLY A 143 11.31 0.18 0.34
C GLY A 143 10.29 0.51 1.43
N GLY A 144 9.33 -0.40 1.59
CA GLY A 144 8.25 -0.28 2.59
C GLY A 144 7.26 0.84 2.29
N TRP A 145 7.14 1.28 1.04
CA TRP A 145 6.25 2.36 0.64
C TRP A 145 4.88 1.83 0.25
N THR A 146 3.83 2.40 0.85
CA THR A 146 2.47 2.23 0.38
C THR A 146 2.15 3.32 -0.64
N VAL A 147 1.92 2.95 -1.90
CA VAL A 147 1.52 3.90 -2.95
C VAL A 147 0.07 4.32 -2.70
N ILE A 148 -0.16 5.62 -2.57
CA ILE A 148 -1.46 6.22 -2.24
C ILE A 148 -2.15 6.85 -3.46
N GLN A 149 -1.38 7.21 -4.47
CA GLN A 149 -1.87 7.74 -5.74
C GLN A 149 -0.87 7.44 -6.86
N ASN A 150 -1.37 7.07 -8.03
CA ASN A 150 -0.56 6.92 -9.24
C ASN A 150 -1.29 7.49 -10.48
N ARG A 151 -0.60 8.32 -11.28
CA ARG A 151 -0.99 8.80 -12.61
C ARG A 151 0.09 8.43 -13.62
N GLN A 152 -0.29 7.90 -14.78
CA GLN A 152 0.67 7.44 -15.80
C GLN A 152 0.15 7.38 -17.24
N ASP A 153 -1.17 7.32 -17.45
CA ASP A 153 -1.77 7.04 -18.77
C ASP A 153 -3.14 7.69 -19.00
N GLY A 154 -3.77 8.26 -17.97
CA GLY A 154 -5.06 8.93 -18.08
C GLY A 154 -6.26 8.01 -18.27
N LEU A 155 -6.13 6.70 -18.00
CA LEU A 155 -7.21 5.73 -18.15
C LEU A 155 -8.27 5.82 -17.05
N VAL A 156 -7.94 6.42 -15.90
CA VAL A 156 -8.86 6.58 -14.78
C VAL A 156 -9.26 8.04 -14.65
N ASP A 157 -10.57 8.29 -14.60
CA ASP A 157 -11.10 9.62 -14.29
C ASP A 157 -10.91 9.92 -12.80
N PHE A 158 -10.35 11.08 -12.48
CA PHE A 158 -10.14 11.60 -11.12
C PHE A 158 -11.11 12.73 -10.77
N ASN A 159 -12.02 13.09 -11.68
CA ASN A 159 -13.13 13.97 -11.39
C ASN A 159 -14.24 13.22 -10.62
N ARG A 160 -13.96 12.92 -9.36
CA ARG A 160 -14.78 12.05 -8.50
C ARG A 160 -15.42 12.79 -7.34
N THR A 161 -16.48 12.20 -6.82
CA THR A 161 -17.25 12.70 -5.67
C THR A 161 -16.49 12.53 -4.34
N TRP A 162 -16.98 13.18 -3.28
CA TRP A 162 -16.44 13.05 -1.93
C TRP A 162 -16.41 11.58 -1.47
N GLN A 163 -17.49 10.85 -1.72
CA GLN A 163 -17.61 9.46 -1.32
C GLN A 163 -16.58 8.57 -2.03
N GLU A 164 -16.40 8.76 -3.33
CA GLU A 164 -15.39 8.00 -4.10
C GLU A 164 -13.97 8.34 -3.65
N TYR A 165 -13.66 9.62 -3.38
CA TYR A 165 -12.35 9.98 -2.82
C TYR A 165 -12.13 9.47 -1.40
N ARG A 166 -13.20 9.31 -0.60
CA ARG A 166 -13.14 8.68 0.72
C ARG A 166 -12.77 7.20 0.61
N GLU A 167 -13.49 6.47 -0.24
CA GLU A 167 -13.40 5.01 -0.38
C GLU A 167 -12.19 4.57 -1.21
N GLY A 168 -11.74 5.42 -2.13
CA GLY A 168 -10.72 5.09 -3.11
C GLY A 168 -11.33 4.63 -4.43
N PHE A 169 -10.54 4.72 -5.50
CA PHE A 169 -10.95 4.33 -6.84
C PHE A 169 -9.76 4.03 -7.74
N GLY A 170 -10.04 3.41 -8.89
CA GLY A 170 -9.01 2.97 -9.85
C GLY A 170 -8.50 1.58 -9.52
N ASN A 171 -7.33 1.24 -10.07
CA ASN A 171 -6.71 -0.06 -9.86
C ASN A 171 -5.26 0.14 -9.33
N PRO A 172 -4.87 -0.47 -8.19
CA PRO A 172 -3.50 -0.43 -7.67
C PRO A 172 -2.40 -0.85 -8.68
N GLN A 173 -2.72 -1.68 -9.67
CA GLN A 173 -1.79 -2.03 -10.76
C GLN A 173 -1.58 -0.92 -11.81
N GLY A 174 -2.43 0.11 -11.81
CA GLY A 174 -2.40 1.24 -12.74
C GLY A 174 -2.68 2.57 -12.04
N GLU A 175 -3.52 3.41 -12.64
CA GLU A 175 -3.93 4.66 -12.01
C GLU A 175 -4.97 4.44 -10.90
N HIS A 176 -4.74 5.06 -9.74
CA HIS A 176 -5.64 4.92 -8.59
C HIS A 176 -5.47 6.04 -7.58
N TRP A 177 -6.45 6.14 -6.69
CA TRP A 177 -6.41 6.84 -5.41
C TRP A 177 -6.79 5.85 -4.32
N LEU A 178 -5.93 5.65 -3.31
CA LEU A 178 -6.13 4.63 -2.28
C LEU A 178 -7.36 4.88 -1.39
N GLY A 179 -7.78 6.14 -1.25
CA GLY A 179 -8.94 6.54 -0.45
C GLY A 179 -8.56 7.31 0.80
N ASN A 180 -9.24 8.44 1.05
CA ASN A 180 -8.91 9.33 2.16
C ASN A 180 -9.08 8.66 3.53
N ALA A 181 -10.03 7.73 3.68
CA ALA A 181 -10.20 6.96 4.90
C ALA A 181 -8.97 6.09 5.19
N ALA A 182 -8.45 5.39 4.17
CA ALA A 182 -7.24 4.60 4.28
C ALA A 182 -6.01 5.48 4.58
N LEU A 183 -5.86 6.63 3.89
CA LEU A 183 -4.77 7.58 4.15
C LEU A 183 -4.82 8.13 5.58
N HIS A 184 -6.01 8.45 6.09
CA HIS A 184 -6.18 8.87 7.47
C HIS A 184 -5.75 7.76 8.43
N ALA A 185 -6.25 6.53 8.26
CA ALA A 185 -5.91 5.40 9.11
C ALA A 185 -4.40 5.14 9.13
N LEU A 186 -3.76 5.09 7.95
CA LEU A 186 -2.31 4.94 7.80
C LEU A 186 -1.55 6.00 8.60
N THR A 187 -1.94 7.28 8.48
CA THR A 187 -1.18 8.40 9.05
C THR A 187 -1.63 8.84 10.45
N SER A 188 -2.67 8.19 10.99
CA SER A 188 -3.22 8.49 12.32
C SER A 188 -2.27 8.07 13.44
N ALA A 189 -1.59 6.93 13.26
CA ALA A 189 -0.65 6.37 14.20
C ALA A 189 0.78 6.82 13.86
N GLY A 190 1.41 7.59 14.75
CA GLY A 190 2.81 7.99 14.61
C GLY A 190 3.04 9.12 13.58
N GLN A 191 4.28 9.19 13.08
CA GLN A 191 4.69 10.14 12.05
C GLN A 191 4.94 9.39 10.75
N HIS A 192 4.38 9.88 9.65
CA HIS A 192 4.58 9.34 8.32
C HIS A 192 5.39 10.31 7.46
N GLN A 193 6.10 9.75 6.49
CA GLN A 193 6.76 10.49 5.44
C GLN A 193 5.94 10.33 4.16
N LEU A 194 5.68 11.44 3.46
CA LEU A 194 5.15 11.44 2.10
C LEU A 194 6.30 11.64 1.11
N ARG A 195 6.32 10.83 0.05
CA ARG A 195 7.19 11.03 -1.11
C ARG A 195 6.32 11.17 -2.35
N ILE A 196 6.62 12.19 -3.16
CA ILE A 196 5.98 12.47 -4.44
C ILE A 196 7.06 12.42 -5.50
N GLU A 197 6.86 11.61 -6.53
CA GLU A 197 7.73 11.50 -7.69
C GLU A 197 7.00 12.03 -8.92
N LEU A 198 7.65 12.92 -9.67
CA LEU A 198 7.08 13.62 -10.82
C LEU A 198 7.95 13.34 -12.04
N GLU A 199 7.34 12.95 -13.16
CA GLU A 199 8.00 12.80 -14.46
C GLU A 199 7.28 13.63 -15.53
N ASP A 200 8.04 14.44 -16.25
CA ASP A 200 7.53 15.23 -17.37
C ASP A 200 7.67 14.50 -18.73
N TRP A 201 7.08 15.05 -19.79
CA TRP A 201 7.14 14.48 -21.15
C TRP A 201 8.53 14.52 -21.79
N TYR A 202 9.48 15.27 -21.20
CA TYR A 202 10.89 15.27 -21.56
C TYR A 202 11.71 14.34 -20.66
N GLN A 203 11.04 13.44 -19.94
CA GLN A 203 11.62 12.45 -19.04
C GLN A 203 12.41 13.05 -17.87
N GLN A 204 12.21 14.33 -17.56
CA GLN A 204 12.80 14.94 -16.38
C GLN A 204 12.05 14.45 -15.15
N LYS A 205 12.80 13.85 -14.22
CA LYS A 205 12.28 13.33 -12.97
C LYS A 205 12.76 14.19 -11.80
N ARG A 206 11.85 14.50 -10.88
CA ARG A 206 12.20 15.13 -9.60
C ARG A 206 11.28 14.60 -8.51
N GLN A 207 11.65 14.87 -7.27
CA GLN A 207 10.91 14.40 -6.11
C GLN A 207 10.67 15.52 -5.08
N ALA A 208 9.58 15.36 -4.34
CA ALA A 208 9.26 16.13 -3.14
C ALA A 208 8.98 15.17 -1.99
N THR A 209 9.68 15.34 -0.88
CA THR A 209 9.55 14.51 0.31
C THR A 209 9.18 15.38 1.51
N TYR A 210 8.16 14.97 2.27
CA TYR A 210 7.67 15.66 3.48
C TYR A 210 7.77 14.69 4.66
N ASN A 211 8.63 14.97 5.63
CA ASN A 211 8.92 14.05 6.75
C ASN A 211 7.87 14.06 7.87
N ASN A 212 6.91 14.98 7.78
CA ASN A 212 5.74 15.02 8.65
C ASN A 212 4.49 15.16 7.78
N PHE A 213 3.95 14.01 7.39
CA PHE A 213 2.75 13.88 6.59
C PHE A 213 1.62 13.28 7.42
N LYS A 214 0.46 13.94 7.42
CA LYS A 214 -0.78 13.43 8.02
C LYS A 214 -2.01 13.83 7.23
N VAL A 215 -3.01 12.96 7.28
CA VAL A 215 -4.36 13.25 6.83
C VAL A 215 -5.29 13.13 8.04
N ALA A 216 -6.01 14.19 8.35
CA ALA A 216 -6.94 14.21 9.48
C ALA A 216 -8.18 13.34 9.22
N SER A 217 -9.04 13.15 10.22
CA SER A 217 -10.27 12.35 10.07
C SER A 217 -11.29 13.01 9.14
N GLU A 218 -12.32 12.27 8.75
CA GLU A 218 -13.43 12.81 7.94
C GLU A 218 -14.15 13.97 8.65
N ALA A 219 -14.32 13.89 9.98
CA ALA A 219 -14.90 14.97 10.79
C ALA A 219 -14.05 16.25 10.72
N GLN A 220 -12.75 16.10 10.47
CA GLN A 220 -11.81 17.19 10.22
C GLN A 220 -11.54 17.40 8.72
N ARG A 221 -12.43 16.89 7.86
CA ARG A 221 -12.45 17.07 6.41
C ARG A 221 -11.15 16.63 5.72
N TYR A 222 -10.55 15.56 6.21
CA TYR A 222 -9.31 15.00 5.67
C TYR A 222 -8.19 16.03 5.52
N ARG A 223 -8.11 16.99 6.46
CA ARG A 223 -7.13 18.09 6.43
C ARG A 223 -5.70 17.58 6.28
N LEU A 224 -4.94 18.18 5.36
CA LEU A 224 -3.54 17.85 5.09
C LEU A 224 -2.62 18.45 6.16
N THR A 225 -1.59 17.69 6.53
CA THR A 225 -0.35 18.19 7.13
C THR A 225 0.79 17.72 6.24
N ALA A 226 1.63 18.65 5.77
CA ALA A 226 2.79 18.36 4.93
C ALA A 226 3.94 19.31 5.29
N HIS A 227 4.75 18.91 6.28
CA HIS A 227 5.88 19.70 6.77
C HIS A 227 7.22 18.99 6.54
N GLU A 228 8.31 19.68 6.90
CA GLU A 228 9.68 19.17 6.82
C GLU A 228 10.04 18.74 5.38
N TYR A 229 9.82 19.66 4.44
CA TYR A 229 10.09 19.45 3.02
C TYR A 229 11.58 19.25 2.71
N THR A 230 11.87 18.30 1.83
CA THR A 230 13.15 18.11 1.16
C THR A 230 12.91 17.66 -0.28
N GLY A 231 13.87 17.91 -1.18
CA GLY A 231 13.82 17.45 -2.57
C GLY A 231 14.14 18.54 -3.59
N ASP A 232 14.00 18.19 -4.86
CA ASP A 232 14.41 19.00 -6.01
C ASP A 232 13.23 19.44 -6.89
N ALA A 233 12.02 18.92 -6.63
CA ALA A 233 10.80 19.32 -7.32
C ALA A 233 10.27 20.72 -6.93
N GLY A 234 10.82 21.34 -5.89
CA GLY A 234 10.27 22.54 -5.24
C GLY A 234 9.06 22.25 -4.35
N ASN A 235 8.83 23.08 -3.33
CA ASN A 235 7.76 22.88 -2.35
C ASN A 235 6.44 23.52 -2.82
N ALA A 236 5.70 22.83 -3.69
CA ALA A 236 4.41 23.35 -4.15
C ALA A 236 3.27 23.16 -3.13
N LEU A 237 3.40 22.29 -2.13
CA LEU A 237 2.37 22.16 -1.06
C LEU A 237 2.43 23.34 -0.08
N SER A 238 3.57 24.03 0.00
CA SER A 238 3.70 25.29 0.72
C SER A 238 4.33 26.38 -0.16
N TYR A 239 3.57 26.81 -1.17
CA TYR A 239 4.06 27.73 -2.19
C TYR A 239 4.03 29.21 -1.74
N SER A 240 2.89 29.68 -1.20
CA SER A 240 2.72 31.06 -0.74
C SER A 240 1.55 31.17 0.25
N ARG A 241 1.36 32.33 0.89
CA ARG A 241 0.26 32.54 1.86
C ARG A 241 -1.14 32.28 1.27
N GLN A 242 -1.35 32.56 -0.01
CA GLN A 242 -2.64 32.42 -0.70
C GLN A 242 -2.81 31.08 -1.42
N TYR A 243 -1.71 30.37 -1.68
CA TYR A 243 -1.69 29.09 -2.38
C TYR A 243 -0.90 28.07 -1.56
N ASN A 244 -1.36 27.81 -0.34
CA ASN A 244 -0.76 26.86 0.59
C ASN A 244 -1.71 25.68 0.79
N HIS A 245 -1.29 24.47 0.44
CA HIS A 245 -2.09 23.26 0.58
C HIS A 245 -1.98 22.65 1.99
N ASP A 246 -0.85 22.87 2.65
CA ASP A 246 -0.66 22.47 4.04
C ASP A 246 -1.71 23.12 4.97
N GLY A 247 -2.31 22.32 5.85
CA GLY A 247 -3.40 22.73 6.73
C GLY A 247 -4.76 22.89 6.04
N ARG A 248 -4.90 22.63 4.73
CA ARG A 248 -6.18 22.75 4.02
C ARG A 248 -7.01 21.50 4.10
N SER A 249 -8.33 21.70 4.10
CA SER A 249 -9.31 20.62 4.04
C SER A 249 -9.35 20.06 2.62
N PHE A 250 -9.71 18.79 2.48
CA PHE A 250 -9.97 18.20 1.18
C PHE A 250 -11.31 18.75 0.65
N SER A 251 -11.39 18.97 -0.66
CA SER A 251 -12.59 19.42 -1.36
C SER A 251 -12.75 18.64 -2.67
N THR A 252 -13.99 18.39 -3.07
CA THR A 252 -14.37 17.69 -4.31
C THR A 252 -15.44 18.49 -5.05
N THR A 253 -15.85 18.01 -6.23
CA THR A 253 -16.85 18.70 -7.06
C THR A 253 -18.21 18.87 -6.38
N ASP A 254 -18.57 17.93 -5.50
CA ASP A 254 -19.83 17.86 -4.77
C ASP A 254 -19.70 18.35 -3.31
N ARG A 255 -18.48 18.64 -2.83
CA ARG A 255 -18.25 19.07 -1.45
C ARG A 255 -17.14 20.10 -1.33
N ASP A 256 -17.55 21.35 -1.14
CA ASP A 256 -16.68 22.51 -1.04
C ASP A 256 -16.22 22.76 0.40
N HIS A 257 -14.92 22.67 0.63
CA HIS A 257 -14.26 23.06 1.87
C HIS A 257 -13.01 23.92 1.62
N ASP A 258 -12.89 24.48 0.42
CA ASP A 258 -11.74 25.29 0.06
C ASP A 258 -11.87 26.71 0.64
N GLN A 259 -10.91 27.60 0.34
CA GLN A 259 -10.90 28.97 0.87
C GLN A 259 -11.30 30.00 -0.19
N TYR A 260 -11.75 29.57 -1.36
CA TYR A 260 -12.16 30.46 -2.43
C TYR A 260 -13.61 30.90 -2.25
N VAL A 261 -13.79 32.13 -1.76
CA VAL A 261 -15.11 32.68 -1.39
C VAL A 261 -16.13 32.78 -2.54
N SER A 262 -15.69 32.64 -3.80
CA SER A 262 -16.52 32.89 -4.98
C SER A 262 -16.83 31.64 -5.79
N GLY A 263 -16.52 30.43 -5.28
CA GLY A 263 -16.91 29.18 -5.92
C GLY A 263 -16.11 27.99 -5.42
N ASN A 264 -16.40 26.82 -5.99
CA ASN A 264 -15.77 25.57 -5.62
C ASN A 264 -14.60 25.25 -6.57
N CYS A 265 -13.37 25.25 -6.06
CA CYS A 265 -12.18 24.90 -6.82
C CYS A 265 -12.19 23.44 -7.28
N GLY A 266 -12.69 22.52 -6.46
CA GLY A 266 -12.86 21.12 -6.84
C GLY A 266 -13.74 20.97 -8.09
N GLN A 267 -14.86 21.70 -8.13
CA GLN A 267 -15.74 21.76 -9.30
C GLN A 267 -15.06 22.43 -10.50
N TYR A 268 -14.39 23.57 -10.29
CA TYR A 268 -13.78 24.35 -11.37
C TYR A 268 -12.60 23.61 -12.05
N TYR A 269 -11.79 22.90 -11.27
CA TYR A 269 -10.65 22.12 -11.77
C TYR A 269 -10.98 20.64 -12.04
N GLY A 270 -12.19 20.18 -11.66
CA GLY A 270 -12.64 18.80 -11.90
C GLY A 270 -11.78 17.76 -11.20
N ALA A 271 -11.47 17.97 -9.91
CA ALA A 271 -10.62 17.08 -9.13
C ALA A 271 -10.94 17.16 -7.63
N GLY A 272 -10.58 16.11 -6.89
CA GLY A 272 -10.51 16.16 -5.44
C GLY A 272 -9.09 16.52 -4.98
N TRP A 273 -8.94 17.55 -4.15
CA TRP A 273 -7.64 17.97 -3.65
C TRP A 273 -7.75 18.82 -2.37
N TRP A 274 -6.62 19.07 -1.71
CA TRP A 274 -6.51 20.02 -0.60
C TRP A 274 -6.40 21.46 -1.11
N PHE A 275 -7.47 21.99 -1.70
CA PHE A 275 -7.48 23.34 -2.28
C PHE A 275 -7.44 24.44 -1.19
N ASP A 276 -6.69 25.51 -1.45
CA ASP A 276 -6.69 26.76 -0.66
C ASP A 276 -7.65 27.78 -1.31
N ALA A 277 -7.21 29.00 -1.64
CA ALA A 277 -7.83 29.81 -2.70
C ALA A 277 -7.49 29.20 -4.07
N CYS A 278 -7.94 27.95 -4.25
CA CYS A 278 -7.58 26.99 -5.28
C CYS A 278 -6.18 26.39 -5.17
N LEU A 279 -5.28 26.56 -6.14
CA LEU A 279 -4.11 25.67 -6.26
C LEU A 279 -2.79 26.36 -6.60
N ALA A 280 -1.73 25.89 -5.95
CA ALA A 280 -0.36 25.89 -6.47
C ALA A 280 0.07 24.49 -6.95
N ALA A 281 -0.65 23.44 -6.58
CA ALA A 281 -0.46 22.07 -7.04
C ALA A 281 -1.81 21.37 -7.16
N ASN A 282 -1.96 20.51 -8.15
CA ASN A 282 -3.09 19.59 -8.28
C ASN A 282 -2.62 18.34 -9.02
N LEU A 283 -2.32 17.28 -8.28
CA LEU A 283 -1.84 16.02 -8.84
C LEU A 283 -2.97 15.11 -9.32
N ASN A 284 -4.21 15.45 -8.96
CA ASN A 284 -5.42 14.72 -9.33
C ASN A 284 -6.14 15.36 -10.53
N GLY A 285 -5.52 16.34 -11.17
CA GLY A 285 -6.07 17.02 -12.35
C GLY A 285 -6.26 16.10 -13.55
N ARG A 286 -6.87 16.65 -14.58
CA ARG A 286 -7.10 15.96 -15.86
C ARG A 286 -5.77 15.61 -16.51
N TYR A 287 -5.70 14.40 -17.06
CA TYR A 287 -4.52 13.92 -17.75
C TYR A 287 -4.44 14.53 -19.17
N TYR A 288 -3.58 15.53 -19.35
CA TYR A 288 -3.26 16.11 -20.66
C TYR A 288 -1.90 15.61 -21.16
N HIS A 289 -1.80 15.43 -22.47
CA HIS A 289 -0.54 15.09 -23.13
C HIS A 289 0.32 16.34 -23.36
N GLY A 290 1.10 16.72 -22.33
CA GLY A 290 2.05 17.82 -22.40
C GLY A 290 1.38 19.19 -22.33
N ARG A 291 1.55 20.00 -23.39
CA ARG A 291 1.02 21.36 -23.45
C ARG A 291 -0.48 21.36 -23.74
N TYR A 292 -1.20 22.26 -23.07
CA TYR A 292 -2.65 22.39 -23.24
C TYR A 292 -3.13 23.83 -22.98
N THR A 293 -4.26 24.18 -23.58
CA THR A 293 -4.92 25.49 -23.44
C THR A 293 -6.12 25.41 -22.48
N GLY A 294 -6.57 26.55 -21.95
CA GLY A 294 -7.80 26.62 -21.15
C GLY A 294 -7.53 27.03 -19.69
N VAL A 295 -8.00 26.24 -18.73
CA VAL A 295 -7.83 26.50 -17.29
C VAL A 295 -6.72 25.62 -16.70
N THR A 296 -6.17 25.92 -15.52
CA THR A 296 -5.08 25.12 -14.91
C THR A 296 -5.59 23.85 -14.22
N ASN A 297 -6.31 23.01 -14.96
CA ASN A 297 -6.93 21.78 -14.47
C ASN A 297 -6.16 20.50 -14.85
N GLY A 298 -4.95 20.60 -15.39
CA GLY A 298 -4.09 19.45 -15.66
C GLY A 298 -3.42 18.94 -14.39
N ILE A 299 -2.60 17.89 -14.52
CA ILE A 299 -1.71 17.46 -13.45
C ILE A 299 -0.61 18.52 -13.30
N TYR A 300 -0.59 19.23 -12.18
CA TYR A 300 0.14 20.49 -12.03
C TYR A 300 0.95 20.57 -10.73
N TRP A 301 2.15 21.15 -10.81
CA TRP A 301 3.06 21.36 -9.68
C TRP A 301 3.77 22.72 -9.80
N GLY A 302 3.30 23.72 -9.07
CA GLY A 302 3.58 25.15 -9.27
C GLY A 302 5.03 25.61 -9.12
N THR A 303 5.94 24.72 -8.73
CA THR A 303 7.38 25.00 -8.61
C THR A 303 8.22 24.32 -9.70
N TRP A 304 7.57 23.65 -10.66
CA TRP A 304 8.26 23.09 -11.82
C TRP A 304 8.80 24.17 -12.75
N TYR A 305 9.86 23.82 -13.50
CA TYR A 305 10.58 24.77 -14.35
C TYR A 305 9.80 25.18 -15.62
N ILE A 306 8.84 24.35 -16.07
CA ILE A 306 8.00 24.59 -17.25
C ILE A 306 6.52 24.45 -16.92
N LEU A 307 5.84 25.55 -16.60
CA LEU A 307 4.43 25.51 -16.17
C LEU A 307 3.48 26.28 -17.06
N THR A 308 3.90 27.44 -17.55
CA THR A 308 3.12 28.24 -18.49
C THR A 308 4.06 28.86 -19.50
N ASP A 309 3.73 28.71 -20.77
CA ASP A 309 4.42 29.43 -21.84
C ASP A 309 3.87 30.86 -21.86
N GLY A 310 4.73 31.85 -21.58
CA GLY A 310 4.31 33.25 -21.52
C GLY A 310 3.91 33.85 -22.87
N ARG A 311 4.24 33.20 -24.00
CA ARG A 311 3.89 33.65 -25.35
C ARG A 311 2.55 33.07 -25.80
N THR A 312 2.35 31.78 -25.57
CA THR A 312 1.14 31.07 -26.04
C THR A 312 0.05 30.99 -24.97
N GLY A 313 0.39 31.21 -23.70
CA GLY A 313 -0.53 30.99 -22.57
C GLY A 313 -0.81 29.50 -22.29
N GLU A 314 -0.11 28.60 -22.98
CA GLU A 314 -0.27 27.16 -22.79
C GLU A 314 0.30 26.73 -21.45
N ARG A 315 -0.48 25.89 -20.78
CA ARG A 315 -0.12 25.24 -19.52
C ARG A 315 0.53 23.90 -19.81
N TYR A 316 1.09 23.27 -18.79
CA TYR A 316 1.79 22.01 -18.91
C TYR A 316 1.27 21.00 -17.89
N SER A 317 0.99 19.78 -18.36
CA SER A 317 0.56 18.66 -17.53
C SER A 317 1.64 17.58 -17.46
N PHE A 318 1.88 17.03 -16.27
CA PHE A 318 2.84 15.95 -16.08
C PHE A 318 2.44 14.67 -16.79
N ARG A 319 3.46 13.86 -17.13
CA ARG A 319 3.30 12.53 -17.73
C ARG A 319 3.08 11.48 -16.66
N ARG A 320 3.86 11.50 -15.58
CA ARG A 320 3.68 10.56 -14.46
C ARG A 320 3.77 11.26 -13.13
N VAL A 321 2.97 10.79 -12.19
CA VAL A 321 3.01 11.20 -10.80
C VAL A 321 2.74 9.99 -9.93
N GLU A 322 3.57 9.77 -8.91
CA GLU A 322 3.30 8.79 -7.88
C GLU A 322 3.44 9.44 -6.51
N MET A 323 2.44 9.25 -5.65
CA MET A 323 2.49 9.64 -4.25
C MET A 323 2.53 8.36 -3.40
N LYS A 324 3.45 8.28 -2.46
CA LYS A 324 3.61 7.13 -1.57
C LYS A 324 3.97 7.55 -0.15
N THR A 325 3.53 6.76 0.82
CA THR A 325 3.72 7.03 2.25
C THR A 325 4.31 5.83 2.97
N ARG A 326 5.08 6.09 4.03
CA ARG A 326 5.54 5.07 4.97
C ARG A 326 5.79 5.69 6.36
N PRO A 327 5.86 4.89 7.44
CA PRO A 327 6.27 5.38 8.74
C PRO A 327 7.64 6.05 8.69
N ARG A 328 7.80 7.24 9.31
CA ARG A 328 9.04 8.03 9.28
C ARG A 328 10.24 7.28 9.86
N ASN A 329 10.00 6.50 10.91
CA ASN A 329 11.01 5.71 11.60
C ASN A 329 11.26 4.33 10.96
N PHE A 330 10.72 4.09 9.77
CA PHE A 330 11.02 2.88 9.01
C PHE A 330 12.51 2.82 8.66
N VAL A 331 13.13 1.67 8.92
CA VAL A 331 14.50 1.36 8.54
C VAL A 331 14.42 0.14 7.63
N GLY A 332 14.63 0.34 6.34
CA GLY A 332 14.78 -0.75 5.37
C GLY A 332 16.13 -1.43 5.55
N THR A 333 16.24 -2.69 5.13
CA THR A 333 17.52 -3.38 5.00
C THR A 333 18.16 -2.92 3.69
N ASN A 334 19.23 -2.12 3.78
CA ASN A 334 20.07 -1.76 2.64
C ASN A 334 20.87 -2.95 2.11
#